data_AF-A0A520JHE9-F1
#
_entry.id   AF-A0A520JHE9-F1
#
_cell.length_a   1.000
_cell.length_b   1.000
_cell.length_c   1.000
_cell.angle_alpha   90.00
_cell.angle_beta   90.00
_cell.angle_gamma   90.00
#
_symmetry.space_group_name_H-M   'P 1'
#
loop_
_entity.id
_entity.type
_entity.pdbx_description
1 polymer ?
#
loop_
_entity_poly.entity_id
_entity_poly.type
_entity_poly.pdbx_seq_one_letter_code
_entity_poly.pdbx_strand_id
1 'polypeptide(L)'
;MLATSAAVAQTGQFDLVGPTLRVSVRHGDVTLPLSQVPNLTAGDRIRVAVDLPPEQGAHYLMVLAFLRGATNPPPKNWLTQAETWKPKKAIIDTVVPKGAEQALVFLVPDTGGAIGAVTSAVRDRPGAFVRASQELNQAMLDRARLAAFLDGIQRHDSTRIAEVSPQLAQSLAVKLDTNCLLRQADVQAACLTQSSNAVVLADSQTSSIAETLAGAPVDLALQLSATPQGGYGYYSPYIGVVRDLARIFGAFQSAQLQFIPALSEQDGGATGLLLNAVPSFRRPQSVLVVALPPVSAPKLPPLQSAANAPLCLG
;
A
#
# COMPACT_ATOMS: atom_id res chain seq x y z
N MET A 1 39.60 7.57 -12.35
CA MET A 1 38.67 7.76 -11.21
C MET A 1 37.27 7.51 -11.71
N LEU A 2 36.69 6.33 -11.43
CA LEU A 2 35.31 6.01 -11.77
C LEU A 2 34.49 6.25 -10.50
N ALA A 3 33.57 7.22 -10.57
CA ALA A 3 32.66 7.53 -9.48
C ALA A 3 31.62 6.42 -9.36
N THR A 4 31.69 5.65 -8.27
CA THR A 4 30.62 4.78 -7.81
C THR A 4 29.44 5.66 -7.44
N SER A 5 28.38 5.63 -8.26
CA SER A 5 27.09 6.19 -7.85
C SER A 5 26.56 5.32 -6.71
N ALA A 6 26.55 5.88 -5.50
CA ALA A 6 25.89 5.27 -4.36
C ALA A 6 24.41 5.08 -4.73
N ALA A 7 23.95 3.83 -4.78
CA ALA A 7 22.53 3.54 -4.81
C ALA A 7 21.91 4.16 -3.55
N VAL A 8 21.03 5.14 -3.74
CA VAL A 8 20.21 5.67 -2.66
C VAL A 8 19.38 4.47 -2.18
N ALA A 9 19.66 3.99 -0.98
CA ALA A 9 18.82 3.01 -0.32
C ALA A 9 17.42 3.62 -0.29
N GLN A 10 16.48 3.04 -1.03
CA GLN A 10 15.07 3.39 -0.93
C GLN A 10 14.67 3.02 0.49
N THR A 11 14.64 4.02 1.36
CA THR A 11 14.00 3.91 2.67
C THR A 11 12.59 3.42 2.35
N GLY A 12 12.19 2.24 2.81
CA GLY A 12 10.88 1.66 2.52
C GLY A 12 9.68 2.46 3.06
N GLN A 13 9.88 3.74 3.36
CA GLN A 13 8.90 4.70 3.84
C GLN A 13 8.09 5.24 2.67
N PHE A 14 6.80 5.43 2.90
CA PHE A 14 5.88 6.02 1.91
C PHE A 14 5.85 7.55 2.10
N ASP A 15 6.83 8.22 1.51
CA ASP A 15 7.06 9.66 1.61
C ASP A 15 7.07 10.39 0.27
N LEU A 16 7.18 9.65 -0.84
CA LEU A 16 7.19 10.23 -2.18
C LEU A 16 5.77 10.56 -2.63
N VAL A 17 5.54 11.80 -3.05
CA VAL A 17 4.24 12.27 -3.55
C VAL A 17 3.96 11.65 -4.94
N GLY A 18 2.83 10.96 -5.04
CA GLY A 18 2.29 10.39 -6.26
C GLY A 18 1.11 11.18 -6.84
N PRO A 19 0.48 10.67 -7.92
CA PRO A 19 -0.69 11.30 -8.51
C PRO A 19 -1.90 11.20 -7.57
N THR A 20 -2.88 12.09 -7.73
CA THR A 20 -4.12 12.06 -6.94
C THR A 20 -5.16 11.17 -7.62
N LEU A 21 -5.81 10.32 -6.84
CA LEU A 21 -6.91 9.47 -7.27
C LEU A 21 -8.22 10.04 -6.73
N ARG A 22 -9.26 10.05 -7.57
CA ARG A 22 -10.62 10.39 -7.17
C ARG A 22 -11.51 9.17 -7.33
N VAL A 23 -12.03 8.68 -6.22
CA VAL A 23 -12.88 7.49 -6.19
C VAL A 23 -14.20 7.82 -5.50
N SER A 24 -15.29 7.52 -6.20
CA SER A 24 -16.64 7.61 -5.65
C SER A 24 -17.36 6.29 -5.82
N VAL A 25 -18.12 5.89 -4.80
CA VAL A 25 -18.88 4.65 -4.78
C VAL A 25 -20.35 5.01 -4.65
N ARG A 26 -21.18 4.46 -5.53
CA ARG A 26 -22.63 4.54 -5.43
C ARG A 26 -23.19 3.21 -4.95
N HIS A 27 -23.86 3.23 -3.80
CA HIS A 27 -24.62 2.13 -3.24
C HIS A 27 -26.11 2.48 -3.29
N GLY A 28 -26.89 1.75 -4.11
CA GLY A 28 -28.27 2.11 -4.41
C GLY A 28 -28.36 3.51 -5.04
N ASP A 29 -28.95 4.47 -4.32
CA ASP A 29 -29.10 5.86 -4.76
C ASP A 29 -28.12 6.84 -4.12
N VAL A 30 -27.33 6.39 -3.14
CA VAL A 30 -26.40 7.24 -2.41
C VAL A 30 -25.01 7.12 -3.03
N THR A 31 -24.37 8.24 -3.32
CA THR A 31 -22.99 8.30 -3.80
C THR A 31 -22.10 8.92 -2.74
N LEU A 32 -21.07 8.19 -2.31
CA LEU A 32 -20.13 8.62 -1.29
C LEU A 32 -18.69 8.63 -1.85
N PRO A 33 -17.83 9.55 -1.38
CA PRO A 33 -16.39 9.46 -1.64
C PRO A 33 -15.80 8.24 -0.92
N LEU A 34 -14.68 7.74 -1.41
CA LEU A 34 -14.01 6.57 -0.82
C LEU A 34 -13.68 6.74 0.68
N SER A 35 -13.43 7.96 1.14
CA SER A 35 -13.21 8.30 2.56
C SER A 35 -14.35 7.89 3.49
N GLN A 36 -15.56 7.77 2.96
CA GLN A 36 -16.75 7.42 3.73
C GLN A 36 -17.20 5.98 3.50
N VAL A 37 -16.43 5.20 2.74
CA VAL A 37 -16.79 3.85 2.33
C VAL A 37 -15.78 2.87 2.92
N PRO A 38 -16.06 2.31 4.13
CA PRO A 38 -15.12 1.43 4.82
C PRO A 38 -14.95 0.08 4.11
N ASN A 39 -16.00 -0.40 3.44
CA ASN A 39 -16.00 -1.64 2.67
C ASN A 39 -16.85 -1.45 1.42
N LEU A 40 -16.44 -2.10 0.32
CA LEU A 40 -17.23 -2.20 -0.90
C LEU A 40 -18.20 -3.38 -0.80
N THR A 41 -19.34 -3.28 -1.47
CA THR A 41 -20.32 -4.37 -1.58
C THR A 41 -20.50 -4.78 -3.03
N ALA A 42 -20.75 -6.07 -3.27
CA ALA A 42 -21.12 -6.54 -4.60
C ALA A 42 -22.39 -5.81 -5.09
N GLY A 43 -22.36 -5.30 -6.33
CA GLY A 43 -23.43 -4.46 -6.87
C GLY A 43 -23.18 -2.96 -6.71
N ASP A 44 -22.21 -2.52 -5.92
CA ASP A 44 -21.81 -1.11 -5.86
C ASP A 44 -21.30 -0.64 -7.22
N ARG A 45 -21.61 0.60 -7.57
CA ARG A 45 -21.08 1.22 -8.79
C ARG A 45 -19.91 2.11 -8.42
N ILE A 46 -18.72 1.75 -8.89
CA ILE A 46 -17.48 2.46 -8.60
C ILE A 46 -17.12 3.33 -9.79
N ARG A 47 -16.80 4.59 -9.49
CA ARG A 47 -16.22 5.52 -10.46
C ARG A 47 -14.83 5.93 -9.99
N VAL A 48 -13.82 5.72 -10.84
CA VAL A 48 -12.41 6.02 -10.57
C VAL A 48 -11.89 6.96 -11.65
N ALA A 49 -11.23 8.03 -11.23
CA ALA A 49 -10.51 8.98 -12.08
C ALA A 49 -9.14 9.29 -11.45
N VAL A 50 -8.16 9.64 -12.29
CA VAL A 50 -6.84 10.11 -11.82
C VAL A 50 -6.73 11.57 -12.18
N ASP A 51 -6.39 12.40 -11.21
CA ASP A 51 -6.08 13.81 -11.40
C ASP A 51 -4.58 13.93 -11.71
N LEU A 52 -4.27 13.97 -13.01
CA LEU A 52 -2.92 14.24 -13.52
C LEU A 52 -2.82 15.72 -13.89
N PRO A 53 -1.72 16.42 -13.54
CA PRO A 53 -1.50 17.79 -14.00
C PRO A 53 -1.51 17.84 -15.54
N PRO A 54 -2.17 18.84 -16.15
CA PRO A 54 -2.28 18.94 -17.61
C PRO A 54 -0.93 19.12 -18.32
N GLU A 55 0.09 19.57 -17.60
CA GLU A 55 1.45 19.77 -18.10
C GLU A 55 2.30 18.49 -18.05
N GLN A 56 1.82 17.40 -17.45
CA GLN A 56 2.53 16.13 -17.46
C GLN A 56 2.47 15.48 -18.84
N GLY A 57 3.62 15.41 -19.51
CA GLY A 57 3.75 14.72 -20.80
C GLY A 57 3.66 13.19 -20.72
N ALA A 58 3.60 12.61 -19.51
CA ALA A 58 3.52 11.18 -19.32
C ALA A 58 2.07 10.71 -19.16
N HIS A 59 1.65 9.79 -20.02
CA HIS A 59 0.31 9.20 -19.98
C HIS A 59 0.30 7.95 -19.10
N TYR A 60 -0.70 7.83 -18.23
CA TYR A 60 -0.95 6.62 -17.46
C TYR A 60 -2.18 5.89 -17.98
N LEU A 61 -2.04 4.61 -18.32
CA LEU A 61 -3.18 3.72 -18.46
C LEU A 61 -3.64 3.30 -17.06
N MET A 62 -4.88 3.59 -16.73
CA MET A 62 -5.49 3.15 -15.48
C MET A 62 -6.20 1.82 -15.69
N VAL A 63 -6.00 0.86 -14.79
CA VAL A 63 -6.67 -0.44 -14.82
C VAL A 63 -7.26 -0.73 -13.44
N LEU A 64 -8.58 -0.94 -13.36
CA LEU A 64 -9.25 -1.43 -12.16
C LEU A 64 -9.43 -2.95 -12.29
N ALA A 65 -8.95 -3.71 -11.32
CA ALA A 65 -9.10 -5.16 -11.26
C ALA A 65 -9.83 -5.59 -9.99
N PHE A 66 -10.81 -6.48 -10.15
CA PHE A 66 -11.41 -7.20 -9.04
C PHE A 66 -10.80 -8.59 -8.90
N LEU A 67 -10.55 -9.04 -7.66
CA LEU A 67 -10.01 -10.37 -7.35
C LEU A 67 -11.03 -11.19 -6.56
N ARG A 68 -11.01 -12.51 -6.75
CA ARG A 68 -11.92 -13.48 -6.12
C ARG A 68 -11.30 -14.24 -4.94
N GLY A 69 -10.10 -13.84 -4.51
CA GLY A 69 -9.28 -14.57 -3.54
C GLY A 69 -7.94 -15.05 -4.13
N ALA A 70 -7.11 -15.67 -3.29
CA ALA A 70 -5.69 -15.90 -3.59
C ALA A 70 -5.41 -17.05 -4.57
N THR A 71 -6.35 -17.98 -4.74
CA THR A 71 -6.16 -19.23 -5.49
C THR A 71 -6.85 -19.25 -6.85
N ASN A 72 -7.81 -18.34 -7.07
CA ASN A 72 -8.63 -18.34 -8.28
C ASN A 72 -8.31 -17.11 -9.13
N PRO A 73 -7.84 -17.29 -10.38
CA PRO A 73 -7.58 -16.18 -11.28
C PRO A 73 -8.90 -15.43 -11.58
N PRO A 74 -8.90 -14.09 -11.55
CA PRO A 74 -10.09 -13.34 -11.91
C PRO A 74 -10.44 -13.56 -13.40
N PRO A 75 -11.74 -13.53 -13.75
CA PRO A 75 -12.19 -13.42 -15.13
C PRO A 75 -11.58 -12.21 -15.83
N LYS A 76 -11.31 -12.30 -17.14
CA LYS A 76 -10.73 -11.18 -17.90
C LYS A 76 -11.60 -9.92 -17.88
N ASN A 77 -12.93 -10.08 -17.84
CA ASN A 77 -13.89 -8.98 -17.78
C ASN A 77 -14.00 -8.33 -16.39
N TRP A 78 -13.25 -8.80 -15.38
CA TRP A 78 -13.13 -8.14 -14.08
C TRP A 78 -12.00 -7.10 -14.05
N LEU A 79 -11.26 -6.96 -15.15
CA LEU A 79 -10.28 -5.91 -15.34
C LEU A 79 -10.84 -4.91 -16.35
N THR A 80 -10.99 -3.66 -15.93
CA THR A 80 -11.49 -2.56 -16.77
C THR A 80 -10.40 -1.51 -16.90
N GLN A 81 -10.21 -0.96 -18.10
CA GLN A 81 -9.19 0.05 -18.35
C GLN A 81 -9.78 1.43 -18.66
N ALA A 82 -9.01 2.47 -18.37
CA ALA A 82 -9.26 3.84 -18.77
C ALA A 82 -7.98 4.48 -19.30
N GLU A 83 -8.12 5.21 -20.40
CA GLU A 83 -7.06 6.00 -21.01
C GLU A 83 -7.12 7.40 -20.40
N THR A 84 -6.31 7.68 -19.37
CA THR A 84 -6.42 8.92 -18.55
C THR A 84 -6.29 10.22 -19.35
N TRP A 85 -5.60 10.17 -20.50
CA TRP A 85 -5.39 11.30 -21.40
C TRP A 85 -6.54 11.55 -22.39
N LYS A 86 -7.52 10.63 -22.48
CA LYS A 86 -8.70 10.79 -23.35
C LYS A 86 -9.91 11.17 -22.50
N PRO A 87 -10.42 12.40 -22.55
CA PRO A 87 -11.49 12.86 -21.64
C PRO A 87 -12.71 11.94 -21.56
N LYS A 88 -13.13 11.36 -22.69
CA LYS A 88 -14.28 10.43 -22.78
C LYS A 88 -14.00 9.03 -22.24
N LYS A 89 -12.74 8.67 -21.99
CA LYS A 89 -12.27 7.35 -21.56
C LYS A 89 -11.36 7.41 -20.32
N ALA A 90 -11.22 8.58 -19.71
CA ALA A 90 -10.33 8.80 -18.57
C ALA A 90 -10.88 8.25 -17.25
N ILE A 91 -12.16 7.88 -17.25
CA ILE A 91 -12.90 7.46 -16.06
C ILE A 91 -13.27 5.99 -16.22
N ILE A 92 -12.95 5.19 -15.19
CA ILE A 92 -13.53 3.85 -15.04
C ILE A 92 -14.87 4.01 -14.33
N ASP A 93 -15.91 3.42 -14.90
CA ASP A 93 -17.25 3.40 -14.34
C ASP A 93 -17.80 1.97 -14.50
N THR A 94 -17.80 1.21 -13.42
CA THR A 94 -18.14 -0.22 -13.43
C THR A 94 -18.81 -0.66 -12.14
N VAL A 95 -19.45 -1.83 -12.19
CA VAL A 95 -20.15 -2.42 -11.05
C VAL A 95 -19.25 -3.47 -10.41
N VAL A 96 -19.19 -3.51 -9.07
CA VAL A 96 -18.47 -4.53 -8.32
C VAL A 96 -19.08 -5.90 -8.61
N PRO A 97 -18.31 -6.83 -9.21
CA PRO A 97 -18.82 -8.15 -9.56
C PRO A 97 -19.23 -8.96 -8.33
N LYS A 98 -20.25 -9.81 -8.49
CA LYS A 98 -20.60 -10.79 -7.47
C LYS A 98 -19.43 -11.75 -7.22
N GLY A 99 -19.04 -11.91 -5.96
CA GLY A 99 -17.93 -12.75 -5.53
C GLY A 99 -16.56 -12.10 -5.62
N ALA A 100 -16.47 -10.81 -5.97
CA ALA A 100 -15.24 -10.06 -5.74
C ALA A 100 -14.99 -9.93 -4.22
N GLU A 101 -13.74 -10.06 -3.81
CA GLU A 101 -13.28 -9.91 -2.42
C GLU A 101 -12.29 -8.76 -2.26
N GLN A 102 -11.55 -8.41 -3.31
CA GLN A 102 -10.56 -7.32 -3.32
C GLN A 102 -10.70 -6.51 -4.61
N ALA A 103 -10.33 -5.23 -4.55
CA ALA A 103 -10.28 -4.34 -5.70
C ALA A 103 -8.96 -3.55 -5.69
N LEU A 104 -8.29 -3.50 -6.83
CA LEU A 104 -7.00 -2.83 -7.01
C LEU A 104 -7.04 -1.92 -8.23
N VAL A 105 -6.46 -0.73 -8.10
CA VAL A 105 -6.22 0.19 -9.21
C VAL A 105 -4.74 0.17 -9.56
N PHE A 106 -4.45 -0.03 -10.85
CA PHE A 106 -3.11 0.01 -11.40
C PHE A 106 -2.94 1.25 -12.26
N LEU A 107 -1.86 2.00 -12.07
CA LEU A 107 -1.45 3.09 -12.95
C LEU A 107 -0.18 2.67 -13.68
N VAL A 108 -0.30 2.44 -14.98
CA VAL A 108 0.80 1.96 -15.83
C VAL A 108 1.20 3.06 -16.81
N PRO A 109 2.47 3.43 -16.90
CA PRO A 109 2.97 4.27 -17.98
C PRO A 109 2.55 3.74 -19.37
N ASP A 110 2.00 4.59 -20.23
CA ASP A 110 1.60 4.17 -21.57
C ASP A 110 2.81 3.99 -22.48
N THR A 111 3.12 2.73 -22.79
CA THR A 111 4.08 2.36 -23.84
C THR A 111 3.51 1.34 -24.82
N GLY A 112 2.18 1.16 -24.85
CA GLY A 112 1.50 0.10 -25.59
C GLY A 112 1.59 -1.28 -24.94
N GLY A 113 0.48 -2.04 -24.95
CA GLY A 113 0.41 -3.42 -24.43
C GLY A 113 0.30 -3.58 -22.90
N ALA A 114 0.31 -2.48 -22.15
CA ALA A 114 0.29 -2.44 -20.69
C ALA A 114 -0.86 -3.26 -20.05
N ILE A 115 -2.08 -3.16 -20.57
CA ILE A 115 -3.24 -3.90 -20.04
C ILE A 115 -3.03 -5.41 -20.10
N GLY A 116 -2.45 -5.92 -21.19
CA GLY A 116 -2.20 -7.34 -21.37
C GLY A 116 -1.20 -7.86 -20.33
N ALA A 117 -0.12 -7.10 -20.11
CA ALA A 117 0.90 -7.43 -19.14
C ALA A 117 0.35 -7.40 -17.70
N VAL A 118 -0.44 -6.39 -17.31
CA VAL A 118 -1.09 -6.34 -15.99
C VAL A 118 -2.10 -7.47 -15.83
N THR A 119 -2.93 -7.71 -16.85
CA THR A 119 -3.94 -8.78 -16.82
C THR A 119 -3.29 -10.15 -16.65
N SER A 120 -2.21 -10.43 -17.37
CA SER A 120 -1.46 -11.68 -17.20
C SER A 120 -0.84 -11.75 -15.81
N ALA A 121 -0.12 -10.72 -15.36
CA ALA A 121 0.49 -10.70 -14.03
C ALA A 121 -0.52 -11.00 -12.91
N VAL A 122 -1.66 -10.31 -12.91
CA VAL A 122 -2.72 -10.48 -11.92
C VAL A 122 -3.35 -11.88 -11.97
N ARG A 123 -3.57 -12.43 -13.17
CA ARG A 123 -4.21 -13.74 -13.34
C ARG A 123 -3.25 -14.90 -13.11
N ASP A 124 -1.97 -14.73 -13.40
CA ASP A 124 -0.96 -15.75 -13.18
C ASP A 124 -0.63 -15.89 -11.67
N ARG A 125 -0.77 -14.79 -10.90
CA ARG A 125 -0.42 -14.74 -9.47
C ARG A 125 -1.44 -13.99 -8.61
N PRO A 126 -2.72 -14.39 -8.59
CA PRO A 126 -3.75 -13.67 -7.85
C PRO A 126 -3.46 -13.57 -6.35
N GLY A 127 -2.83 -14.60 -5.76
CA GLY A 127 -2.46 -14.62 -4.35
C GLY A 127 -1.47 -13.54 -3.92
N ALA A 128 -0.53 -13.17 -4.78
CA ALA A 128 0.41 -12.08 -4.50
C ALA A 128 -0.32 -10.74 -4.40
N PHE A 129 -1.25 -10.47 -5.33
CA PHE A 129 -2.03 -9.23 -5.33
C PHE A 129 -3.09 -9.20 -4.24
N VAL A 130 -3.69 -10.33 -3.86
CA VAL A 130 -4.59 -10.41 -2.71
C VAL A 130 -3.83 -10.09 -1.41
N ARG A 131 -2.66 -10.68 -1.20
CA ARG A 131 -1.82 -10.39 -0.03
C ARG A 131 -1.41 -8.92 -0.01
N ALA A 132 -0.90 -8.39 -1.13
CA ALA A 132 -0.52 -6.99 -1.23
C ALA A 132 -1.69 -6.04 -0.96
N SER A 133 -2.89 -6.36 -1.47
CA SER A 133 -4.12 -5.58 -1.18
C SER A 133 -4.44 -5.56 0.32
N GLN A 134 -4.32 -6.70 1.00
CA GLN A 134 -4.56 -6.79 2.44
C GLN A 134 -3.54 -5.99 3.24
N GLU A 135 -2.25 -6.12 2.91
CA GLU A 135 -1.15 -5.41 3.58
C GLU A 135 -1.26 -3.89 3.35
N LEU A 136 -1.56 -3.45 2.12
CA LEU A 136 -1.82 -2.04 1.81
C LEU A 136 -3.01 -1.50 2.62
N ASN A 137 -4.10 -2.25 2.71
CA ASN A 137 -5.27 -1.84 3.49
C ASN A 137 -4.96 -1.71 4.99
N GLN A 138 -4.14 -2.60 5.56
CA GLN A 138 -3.68 -2.46 6.95
C GLN A 138 -2.80 -1.23 7.12
N ALA A 139 -1.81 -1.03 6.26
CA ALA A 139 -0.91 0.13 6.32
C ALA A 139 -1.66 1.47 6.20
N MET A 140 -2.67 1.55 5.33
CA MET A 140 -3.54 2.73 5.21
C MET A 140 -4.34 2.99 6.50
N LEU A 141 -4.88 1.94 7.12
CA LEU A 141 -5.63 2.05 8.36
C LEU A 141 -4.75 2.52 9.53
N ASP A 142 -3.54 1.97 9.65
CA ASP A 142 -2.59 2.34 10.70
C ASP A 142 -2.14 3.80 10.55
N ARG A 143 -1.91 4.25 9.31
CA ARG A 143 -1.62 5.66 9.02
C ARG A 143 -2.80 6.57 9.36
N ALA A 144 -4.03 6.19 8.99
CA ALA A 144 -5.22 6.97 9.31
C ALA A 144 -5.42 7.11 10.84
N ARG A 145 -5.17 6.05 11.60
CA ARG A 145 -5.20 6.07 13.06
C ARG A 145 -4.13 6.98 13.65
N LEU A 146 -2.90 6.91 13.13
CA LEU A 146 -1.81 7.81 13.55
C LEU A 146 -2.16 9.28 13.25
N ALA A 147 -2.66 9.57 12.05
CA ALA A 147 -3.06 10.92 11.67
C ALA A 147 -4.14 11.46 12.61
N ALA A 148 -5.17 10.66 12.91
CA ALA A 148 -6.21 11.02 13.86
C ALA A 148 -5.68 11.22 15.29
N PHE A 149 -4.68 10.42 15.71
CA PHE A 149 -4.03 10.58 17.01
C PHE A 149 -3.23 11.89 17.12
N LEU A 150 -2.39 12.18 16.12
CA LEU A 150 -1.59 13.40 16.07
C LEU A 150 -2.47 14.66 15.99
N ASP A 151 -3.53 14.60 15.20
CA ASP A 151 -4.55 15.64 15.12
C ASP A 151 -5.30 15.81 16.45
N GLY A 152 -5.60 14.71 17.14
CA GLY A 152 -6.12 14.73 18.51
C GLY A 152 -5.17 15.42 19.50
N ILE A 153 -3.86 15.15 19.42
CA ILE A 153 -2.82 15.82 20.23
C ILE A 153 -2.79 17.32 19.93
N GLN A 154 -2.79 17.71 18.65
CA GLN A 154 -2.70 19.12 18.27
C GLN A 154 -3.92 19.94 18.74
N ARG A 155 -5.10 19.31 18.83
CA ARG A 155 -6.34 19.97 19.27
C ARG A 155 -6.53 20.02 20.79
N HIS A 156 -5.81 19.22 21.56
CA HIS A 156 -6.00 19.13 23.02
C HIS A 156 -4.81 19.71 23.79
N ASP A 157 -5.13 20.34 24.92
CA ASP A 157 -4.13 20.90 25.83
C ASP A 157 -3.31 19.76 26.48
N SER A 158 -2.01 19.98 26.66
CA SER A 158 -1.03 18.95 27.02
C SER A 158 -1.31 18.23 28.34
N THR A 159 -2.03 18.89 29.24
CA THR A 159 -2.43 18.35 30.55
C THR A 159 -3.43 17.20 30.43
N ARG A 160 -4.34 17.23 29.45
CA ARG A 160 -5.28 16.11 29.20
C ARG A 160 -4.61 14.96 28.47
N ILE A 161 -3.64 15.25 27.60
CA ILE A 161 -2.93 14.23 26.81
C ILE A 161 -2.12 13.31 27.73
N ALA A 162 -1.46 13.84 28.76
CA ALA A 162 -0.75 13.03 29.76
C ALA A 162 -1.66 12.04 30.52
N GLU A 163 -2.95 12.38 30.68
CA GLU A 163 -3.92 11.57 31.41
C GLU A 163 -4.50 10.42 30.56
N VAL A 164 -4.75 10.66 29.26
CA VAL A 164 -5.32 9.64 28.33
C VAL A 164 -4.28 8.90 27.48
N SER A 165 -3.04 9.39 27.40
CA SER A 165 -1.97 8.81 26.56
C SER A 165 -1.62 7.34 26.84
N PRO A 166 -1.64 6.80 28.08
CA PRO A 166 -1.32 5.39 28.30
C PRO A 166 -2.37 4.43 27.73
N GLN A 167 -3.66 4.79 27.83
CA GLN A 167 -4.76 3.99 27.30
C GLN A 167 -4.84 4.09 25.77
N LEU A 168 -4.57 5.27 25.20
CA LEU A 168 -4.50 5.42 23.75
C LEU A 168 -3.27 4.72 23.15
N ALA A 169 -2.08 4.84 23.76
CA ALA A 169 -0.88 4.16 23.28
C ALA A 169 -1.03 2.63 23.24
N GLN A 170 -1.73 2.04 24.22
CA GLN A 170 -2.07 0.61 24.22
C GLN A 170 -3.04 0.23 23.10
N SER A 171 -3.95 1.12 22.71
CA SER A 171 -4.93 0.86 21.63
C SER A 171 -4.33 0.96 20.22
N LEU A 172 -3.22 1.70 20.07
CA LEU A 172 -2.67 2.05 18.77
C LEU A 172 -1.56 1.11 18.27
N ALA A 173 -1.01 0.21 19.11
CA ALA A 173 0.11 -0.67 18.74
C ALA A 173 1.29 0.07 18.06
N VAL A 174 1.38 1.40 18.24
CA VAL A 174 2.45 2.23 17.68
C VAL A 174 3.56 2.32 18.72
N LYS A 175 4.77 1.91 18.36
CA LYS A 175 5.99 2.21 19.15
C LYS A 175 6.25 3.72 19.07
N LEU A 176 5.57 4.48 19.92
CA LEU A 176 5.93 5.87 20.18
C LEU A 176 7.22 5.89 21.02
N ASP A 177 8.17 6.77 20.68
CA ASP A 177 9.38 6.92 21.49
C ASP A 177 8.98 7.46 22.87
N THR A 178 9.13 6.63 23.89
CA THR A 178 8.83 6.96 25.29
C THR A 178 9.64 8.15 25.78
N ASN A 179 10.83 8.41 25.22
CA ASN A 179 11.61 9.60 25.55
C ASN A 179 10.98 10.89 25.03
N CYS A 180 10.23 10.84 23.91
CA CYS A 180 9.44 11.97 23.44
C CYS A 180 8.17 12.16 24.27
N LEU A 181 7.53 11.07 24.71
CA LEU A 181 6.32 11.12 25.55
C LEU A 181 6.58 11.71 26.95
N LEU A 182 7.81 11.61 27.44
CA LEU A 182 8.23 12.13 28.75
C LEU A 182 8.71 13.59 28.72
N ARG A 183 8.69 14.26 27.57
CA ARG A 183 9.10 15.67 27.47
C ARG A 183 8.00 16.63 27.92
N GLN A 184 8.40 17.86 28.23
CA GLN A 184 7.45 18.94 28.51
C GLN A 184 6.53 19.17 27.29
N ALA A 185 5.28 19.48 27.60
CA ALA A 185 4.15 19.72 26.70
C ALA A 185 4.47 20.50 25.41
N ASP A 186 5.27 21.55 25.55
CA ASP A 186 5.65 22.50 24.52
C ASP A 186 6.61 21.91 23.48
N VAL A 187 7.48 20.97 23.88
CA VAL A 187 8.44 20.29 22.99
C VAL A 187 8.02 18.88 22.59
N GLN A 188 7.00 18.33 23.23
CA GLN A 188 6.48 16.97 22.95
C GLN A 188 5.90 16.86 21.54
N ALA A 189 5.09 17.82 21.09
CA ALA A 189 4.49 17.80 19.75
C ALA A 189 5.55 17.83 18.63
N ALA A 190 6.59 18.66 18.77
CA ALA A 190 7.70 18.72 17.82
C ALA A 190 8.56 17.44 17.82
N CYS A 191 8.82 16.86 19.00
CA CYS A 191 9.57 15.59 19.14
C CYS A 191 8.81 14.40 18.52
N LEU A 192 7.49 14.33 18.75
CA LEU A 192 6.64 13.26 18.22
C LEU A 192 6.48 13.36 16.71
N THR A 193 6.31 14.56 16.15
CA THR A 193 6.17 14.76 14.69
C THR A 193 7.46 14.47 13.91
N GLN A 194 8.66 14.73 14.47
CA GLN A 194 9.93 14.37 13.82
C GLN A 194 10.22 12.86 13.84
N SER A 195 9.82 12.15 14.91
CA SER A 195 10.07 10.72 15.07
C SER A 195 8.96 9.83 14.46
N SER A 196 7.73 10.31 14.39
CA SER A 196 6.58 9.55 13.87
C SER A 196 6.68 9.21 12.38
N ASN A 197 7.31 10.08 11.58
CA ASN A 197 7.48 9.85 10.14
C ASN A 197 8.47 8.69 9.86
N ALA A 198 9.40 8.43 10.77
CA ALA A 198 10.44 7.41 10.61
C ALA A 198 10.09 6.06 11.27
N VAL A 199 9.31 6.06 12.36
CA VAL A 199 9.16 4.89 13.24
C VAL A 199 7.93 4.02 12.93
N VAL A 200 6.89 4.56 12.30
CA VAL A 200 5.61 3.84 12.17
C VAL A 200 5.61 2.76 11.07
N LEU A 201 6.59 2.75 10.18
CA LEU A 201 6.60 1.84 9.02
C LEU A 201 7.93 1.12 8.78
N ALA A 202 8.91 1.27 9.67
CA ALA A 202 10.22 0.62 9.55
C ALA A 202 10.22 -0.88 9.94
N ASP A 203 9.15 -1.39 10.56
CA ASP A 203 9.07 -2.79 10.97
C ASP A 203 8.62 -3.66 9.78
N SER A 204 9.57 -4.29 9.06
CA SER A 204 9.46 -5.53 8.24
C SER A 204 8.38 -5.67 7.12
N GLN A 205 7.33 -4.85 7.10
CA GLN A 205 6.16 -5.03 6.24
C GLN A 205 6.29 -4.34 4.88
N THR A 206 7.08 -3.27 4.80
CA THR A 206 7.28 -2.52 3.53
C THR A 206 8.18 -3.28 2.57
N SER A 207 9.20 -3.96 3.09
CA SER A 207 9.98 -4.97 2.36
C SER A 207 9.09 -6.14 1.93
N SER A 208 8.23 -6.69 2.80
CA SER A 208 7.40 -7.85 2.45
C SER A 208 6.36 -7.57 1.35
N ILE A 209 5.79 -6.36 1.28
CA ILE A 209 4.83 -5.97 0.22
C ILE A 209 5.54 -5.87 -1.13
N ALA A 210 6.68 -5.18 -1.18
CA ALA A 210 7.48 -5.04 -2.38
C ALA A 210 8.02 -6.40 -2.85
N GLU A 211 8.47 -7.25 -1.93
CA GLU A 211 8.93 -8.63 -2.20
C GLU A 211 7.78 -9.54 -2.65
N THR A 212 6.57 -9.37 -2.12
CA THR A 212 5.39 -10.13 -2.56
C THR A 212 4.98 -9.74 -3.97
N LEU A 213 5.04 -8.44 -4.31
CA LEU A 213 4.67 -7.91 -5.61
C LEU A 213 5.76 -8.08 -6.68
N ALA A 214 7.04 -8.01 -6.29
CA ALA A 214 8.20 -8.18 -7.17
C ALA A 214 8.68 -9.65 -7.25
N GLY A 215 8.17 -10.54 -6.39
CA GLY A 215 8.77 -11.87 -6.16
C GLY A 215 9.96 -11.79 -5.20
N ALA A 216 10.27 -12.90 -4.53
CA ALA A 216 11.29 -12.98 -3.48
C ALA A 216 12.62 -12.32 -3.92
N PRO A 217 13.26 -11.52 -3.06
CA PRO A 217 14.41 -10.73 -3.44
C PRO A 217 15.63 -11.64 -3.60
N VAL A 218 16.35 -11.47 -4.71
CA VAL A 218 17.72 -12.01 -4.90
C VAL A 218 18.72 -11.47 -3.85
N ASP A 219 18.32 -10.45 -3.10
CA ASP A 219 19.14 -9.82 -2.06
C ASP A 219 19.40 -10.77 -0.87
N LEU A 220 18.46 -11.66 -0.53
CA LEU A 220 18.71 -12.67 0.51
C LEU A 220 19.82 -13.65 0.09
N ALA A 221 19.90 -13.99 -1.20
CA ALA A 221 20.99 -14.82 -1.72
C ALA A 221 22.33 -14.07 -1.72
N LEU A 222 22.32 -12.75 -1.98
CA LEU A 222 23.50 -11.90 -1.87
C LEU A 222 23.97 -11.74 -0.43
N GLN A 223 23.06 -11.51 0.52
CA GLN A 223 23.36 -11.40 1.95
C GLN A 223 23.88 -12.73 2.51
N LEU A 224 23.31 -13.87 2.11
CA LEU A 224 23.84 -15.18 2.48
C LEU A 224 25.26 -15.39 1.93
N SER A 225 25.57 -14.93 0.71
CA SER A 225 26.93 -14.97 0.17
C SER A 225 27.91 -14.00 0.86
N ALA A 226 27.40 -12.92 1.45
CA ALA A 226 28.19 -11.94 2.19
C ALA A 226 28.44 -12.32 3.66
N THR A 227 27.80 -13.39 4.17
CA THR A 227 28.14 -13.92 5.49
C THR A 227 29.51 -14.61 5.45
N PRO A 228 30.31 -14.54 6.53
CA PRO A 228 31.59 -15.25 6.61
C PRO A 228 31.45 -16.76 6.34
N GLN A 229 30.31 -17.36 6.71
CA GLN A 229 30.04 -18.78 6.42
C GLN A 229 29.72 -19.06 4.94
N GLY A 230 29.27 -18.06 4.16
CA GLY A 230 29.01 -18.14 2.72
C GLY A 230 30.19 -17.69 1.84
N GLY A 231 31.17 -16.97 2.40
CA GLY A 231 32.33 -16.42 1.69
C GLY A 231 33.61 -17.29 1.70
N TYR A 232 33.67 -18.36 2.48
CA TYR A 232 34.82 -19.29 2.47
C TYR A 232 34.61 -20.42 1.45
N GLY A 233 34.93 -20.12 0.19
CA GLY A 233 35.20 -21.16 -0.79
C GLY A 233 36.55 -21.80 -0.51
N TYR A 234 36.57 -23.08 -0.12
CA TYR A 234 37.68 -23.95 -0.55
C TYR A 234 37.41 -25.46 -0.66
N TYR A 235 36.36 -26.05 -0.08
CA TYR A 235 36.03 -27.46 -0.37
C TYR A 235 34.53 -27.75 -0.19
N SER A 236 33.74 -27.73 -1.27
CA SER A 236 32.44 -28.42 -1.28
C SER A 236 31.95 -28.66 -2.71
N PRO A 237 31.54 -29.89 -3.08
CA PRO A 237 31.18 -30.27 -4.46
C PRO A 237 29.82 -29.73 -4.96
N TYR A 238 29.27 -28.67 -4.35
CA TYR A 238 27.94 -28.16 -4.64
C TYR A 238 27.91 -26.88 -5.51
N ILE A 239 29.02 -26.49 -6.14
CA ILE A 239 29.05 -25.37 -7.13
C ILE A 239 28.52 -25.84 -8.49
N GLY A 240 27.29 -26.35 -8.48
CA GLY A 240 26.44 -26.54 -9.66
C GLY A 240 25.09 -25.85 -9.53
N VAL A 241 24.70 -25.42 -8.33
CA VAL A 241 23.32 -25.00 -8.03
C VAL A 241 23.09 -23.49 -8.09
N VAL A 242 24.16 -22.67 -8.01
CA VAL A 242 24.01 -21.20 -7.95
C VAL A 242 23.58 -20.57 -9.28
N ARG A 243 23.90 -21.20 -10.42
CA ARG A 243 23.43 -20.73 -11.74
C ARG A 243 21.97 -21.10 -12.03
N ASP A 244 21.47 -22.19 -11.47
CA ASP A 244 20.06 -22.56 -11.61
C ASP A 244 19.16 -21.82 -10.63
N LEU A 245 19.66 -21.39 -9.46
CA LEU A 245 18.90 -20.51 -8.56
C LEU A 245 18.64 -19.14 -9.20
N ALA A 246 19.59 -18.54 -9.92
CA ALA A 246 19.32 -17.30 -10.66
C ALA A 246 18.27 -17.48 -11.77
N ARG A 247 18.18 -18.68 -12.38
CA ARG A 247 17.22 -19.00 -13.44
C ARG A 247 15.83 -19.35 -12.89
N ILE A 248 15.78 -20.01 -11.73
CA ILE A 248 14.55 -20.33 -11.00
C ILE A 248 14.00 -19.07 -10.31
N PHE A 249 14.84 -18.20 -9.76
CA PHE A 249 14.41 -16.95 -9.12
C PHE A 249 14.17 -15.80 -10.10
N GLY A 250 14.84 -15.79 -11.26
CA GLY A 250 14.58 -14.85 -12.36
C GLY A 250 13.24 -15.07 -13.08
N ALA A 251 12.57 -16.21 -12.85
CA ALA A 251 11.22 -16.46 -13.33
C ALA A 251 10.14 -15.70 -12.52
N PHE A 252 10.51 -15.03 -11.42
CA PHE A 252 9.57 -14.35 -10.53
C PHE A 252 9.35 -12.86 -10.81
N GLN A 253 10.04 -12.25 -11.78
CA GLN A 253 9.76 -10.88 -12.22
C GLN A 253 9.26 -10.91 -13.67
N SER A 254 8.16 -10.21 -13.95
CA SER A 254 7.89 -9.88 -15.35
C SER A 254 9.02 -8.93 -15.77
N ALA A 255 9.83 -9.29 -16.77
CA ALA A 255 10.96 -8.47 -17.23
C ALA A 255 10.53 -7.08 -17.79
N GLN A 256 9.25 -6.76 -17.70
CA GLN A 256 8.59 -5.62 -18.32
C GLN A 256 7.97 -4.68 -17.29
N LEU A 257 7.46 -5.19 -16.15
CA LEU A 257 6.76 -4.42 -15.13
C LEU A 257 7.37 -4.63 -13.74
N GLN A 258 7.53 -3.54 -13.02
CA GLN A 258 7.86 -3.47 -11.60
C GLN A 258 6.66 -2.88 -10.87
N PHE A 259 6.02 -3.65 -9.99
CA PHE A 259 4.88 -3.16 -9.21
C PHE A 259 5.37 -2.39 -7.98
N ILE A 260 4.93 -1.14 -7.85
CA ILE A 260 5.26 -0.26 -6.73
C ILE A 260 3.98 -0.05 -5.92
N PRO A 261 3.95 -0.41 -4.63
CA PRO A 261 2.81 -0.13 -3.78
C PRO A 261 2.59 1.39 -3.66
N ALA A 262 1.33 1.81 -3.63
CA ALA A 262 0.92 3.18 -3.42
C ALA A 262 -0.10 3.24 -2.27
N LEU A 263 0.26 3.92 -1.19
CA LEU A 263 -0.65 4.15 -0.07
C LEU A 263 -1.59 5.30 -0.40
N SER A 264 -2.86 5.11 -0.08
CA SER A 264 -3.89 6.12 -0.27
C SER A 264 -4.01 6.95 1.00
N GLU A 265 -3.82 8.26 0.88
CA GLU A 265 -4.03 9.23 1.95
C GLU A 265 -5.23 10.10 1.59
N GLN A 266 -6.20 10.15 2.49
CA GLN A 266 -7.48 10.80 2.22
C GLN A 266 -7.42 12.25 2.72
N ASP A 267 -7.68 13.20 1.82
CA ASP A 267 -7.79 14.62 2.16
C ASP A 267 -8.99 15.23 1.43
N GLY A 268 -9.98 15.71 2.20
CA GLY A 268 -11.10 16.50 1.65
C GLY A 268 -11.95 15.85 0.54
N GLY A 269 -11.88 14.53 0.35
CA GLY A 269 -12.58 13.80 -0.71
C GLY A 269 -11.74 13.48 -1.96
N ALA A 270 -10.49 13.94 -2.01
CA ALA A 270 -9.46 13.45 -2.91
C ALA A 270 -8.57 12.43 -2.18
N THR A 271 -7.96 11.52 -2.93
CA THR A 271 -7.07 10.50 -2.38
C THR A 271 -5.67 10.70 -2.95
N GLY A 272 -4.80 11.37 -2.20
CA GLY A 272 -3.39 11.49 -2.54
C GLY A 272 -2.72 10.12 -2.48
N LEU A 273 -1.78 9.85 -3.38
CA LEU A 273 -0.98 8.64 -3.34
C LEU A 273 0.41 8.93 -2.79
N LEU A 274 0.87 8.09 -1.87
CA LEU A 274 2.23 8.10 -1.37
C LEU A 274 2.93 6.84 -1.86
N LEU A 275 4.16 7.00 -2.35
CA LEU A 275 4.95 5.94 -2.96
C LEU A 275 6.18 5.66 -2.09
N ASN A 276 6.63 4.41 -2.09
CA ASN A 276 7.87 4.00 -1.42
C ASN A 276 9.07 3.92 -2.37
N ALA A 277 8.84 4.14 -3.68
CA ALA A 277 9.88 4.09 -4.70
C ALA A 277 9.56 5.05 -5.85
N VAL A 278 10.61 5.59 -6.47
CA VAL A 278 10.51 6.52 -7.60
C VAL A 278 10.00 5.77 -8.84
N PRO A 279 8.93 6.24 -9.52
CA PRO A 279 8.44 5.60 -10.75
C PRO A 279 9.44 5.69 -11.91
N SER A 280 9.63 4.59 -12.61
CA SER A 280 10.38 4.47 -13.87
C SER A 280 9.43 4.31 -15.06
N PHE A 281 9.67 5.10 -16.11
CA PHE A 281 9.01 4.97 -17.42
C PHE A 281 9.79 4.06 -18.38
N ARG A 282 11.02 3.66 -18.01
CA ARG A 282 11.85 2.71 -18.76
C ARG A 282 11.66 1.30 -18.21
N ARG A 283 11.93 0.29 -19.03
CA ARG A 283 11.82 -1.11 -18.58
C ARG A 283 12.83 -1.44 -17.47
N PRO A 284 12.42 -2.17 -16.42
CA PRO A 284 11.05 -2.55 -16.11
C PRO A 284 10.21 -1.32 -15.69
N GLN A 285 9.02 -1.17 -16.29
CA GLN A 285 8.16 -0.02 -16.07
C GLN A 285 7.49 -0.10 -14.71
N SER A 286 7.44 1.02 -14.00
CA SER A 286 6.79 1.08 -12.71
C SER A 286 5.29 1.14 -12.86
N VAL A 287 4.60 0.14 -12.31
CA VAL A 287 3.16 0.09 -12.17
C VAL A 287 2.80 0.46 -10.75
N LEU A 288 2.11 1.57 -10.56
CA LEU A 288 1.63 1.94 -9.23
C LEU A 288 0.44 1.04 -8.88
N VAL A 289 0.44 0.46 -7.69
CA VAL A 289 -0.59 -0.45 -7.19
C VAL A 289 -1.29 0.20 -6.01
N VAL A 290 -2.56 0.58 -6.20
CA VAL A 290 -3.40 1.17 -5.17
C VAL A 290 -4.45 0.16 -4.75
N ALA A 291 -4.56 -0.14 -3.45
CA ALA A 291 -5.63 -0.96 -2.91
C ALA A 291 -6.88 -0.11 -2.66
N LEU A 292 -8.03 -0.59 -3.10
CA LEU A 292 -9.32 -0.07 -2.66
C LEU A 292 -9.78 -0.86 -1.40
N PRO A 293 -10.76 -0.33 -0.66
CA PRO A 293 -11.35 -1.04 0.47
C PRO A 293 -11.81 -2.43 0.05
N PRO A 294 -11.72 -3.43 0.94
CA PRO A 294 -12.06 -4.80 0.60
C PRO A 294 -13.55 -4.90 0.25
N VAL A 295 -13.87 -5.85 -0.63
CA VAL A 295 -15.25 -6.17 -0.98
C VAL A 295 -15.76 -7.18 0.03
N SER A 296 -16.51 -6.70 1.03
CA SER A 296 -17.06 -7.55 2.08
C SER A 296 -18.35 -6.97 2.60
N ALA A 297 -19.24 -7.84 3.10
CA ALA A 297 -20.45 -7.36 3.76
C ALA A 297 -20.08 -6.44 4.94
N PRO A 298 -20.82 -5.35 5.18
CA PRO A 298 -20.54 -4.44 6.28
C PRO A 298 -20.47 -5.20 7.60
N LYS A 299 -19.27 -5.32 8.17
CA LYS A 299 -19.08 -5.89 9.50
C LYS A 299 -19.31 -4.79 10.52
N LEU A 300 -20.45 -4.82 11.19
CA LEU A 300 -20.69 -3.89 12.30
C LEU A 300 -19.60 -4.09 13.36
N PRO A 301 -18.96 -3.01 13.83
CA PRO A 301 -18.01 -3.13 14.93
C PRO A 301 -18.75 -3.74 16.13
N PRO A 302 -18.14 -4.67 16.87
CA PRO A 302 -18.75 -5.21 18.07
C PRO A 302 -19.06 -4.04 19.01
N LEU A 303 -20.34 -3.90 19.39
CA LEU A 303 -20.75 -2.91 20.37
C LEU A 303 -20.02 -3.23 21.68
N GLN A 304 -19.03 -2.41 22.02
CA GLN A 304 -18.41 -2.50 23.34
C GLN A 304 -19.42 -1.93 24.33
N SER A 305 -19.91 -2.78 25.24
CA SER A 305 -20.65 -2.34 26.41
C SER A 305 -19.79 -1.34 27.19
N ALA A 306 -20.26 -0.11 27.34
CA ALA A 306 -19.61 0.93 28.16
C ALA A 306 -19.74 0.67 29.67
N ALA A 307 -19.89 -0.58 30.11
CA ALA A 307 -20.10 -0.94 31.50
C ALA A 307 -19.21 -2.10 31.91
N ASN A 308 -18.00 -1.75 32.36
CA ASN A 308 -17.33 -2.42 33.47
C ASN A 308 -16.94 -1.34 34.49
N ALA A 309 -17.94 -0.56 34.93
CA ALA A 309 -17.81 0.12 36.21
C ALA A 309 -18.00 -0.95 37.30
N PRO A 310 -17.09 -1.07 38.29
CA PRO A 310 -17.36 -1.92 39.43
C PRO A 310 -18.63 -1.42 40.11
N LEU A 311 -19.63 -2.30 40.24
CA LEU A 311 -20.79 -2.08 41.09
C LEU A 311 -20.27 -1.92 42.53
N CYS A 312 -20.13 -0.68 42.99
CA CYS A 312 -19.96 -0.40 44.41
C CYS A 312 -21.25 -0.82 45.12
N LEU A 313 -21.20 -1.96 45.79
CA LEU A 313 -22.18 -2.35 46.81
C LEU A 313 -21.88 -1.49 48.06
N GLY A 314 -22.74 -0.51 48.30
CA GLY A 314 -22.91 0.16 49.58
C GLY A 314 -24.27 -0.20 50.15
#